data_AF-B5KWA4-F1
#
_entry.id   AF-B5KWA4-F1
#
_cell.length_a   1.000
_cell.length_b   1.000
_cell.length_c   1.000
_cell.angle_alpha   90.00
_cell.angle_beta   90.00
_cell.angle_gamma   90.00
#
_symmetry.space_group_name_H-M   'P 1'
#
loop_
_entity.id
_entity.type
_entity.pdbx_description
1 polymer ?
#
loop_
_entity_poly.entity_id
_entity_poly.type
_entity_poly.pdbx_seq_one_letter_code
_entity_poly.pdbx_strand_id
1 'polypeptide(L)'
;AVCYFNPTPCKDPPDKLFTVHGLWPSNLNGPHPENCTNATVNSQRITNIQAQLKIIWPNVLDRTNHVGFWNKQWIKHGSCGNPPIMNDTHYFQTVINMYITQKQNVSGILSKAKIEPVGGKRPLVDIENAIRKSINNKKPKFKCQMKNKVT
;
A
#
# COMPACT_ATOMS: atom_id res chain seq x y z
N ALA A 1 1.16 -13.00 -3.18
CA ALA A 1 -0.30 -13.15 -2.95
C ALA A 1 -1.10 -12.43 -4.03
N VAL A 2 -0.95 -11.10 -4.19
CA VAL A 2 -1.64 -10.32 -5.22
C VAL A 2 -1.52 -10.95 -6.61
N CYS A 3 -0.31 -11.19 -7.09
CA CYS A 3 -0.06 -11.79 -8.41
C CYS A 3 -0.54 -13.23 -8.58
N TYR A 4 -0.79 -13.95 -7.47
CA TYR A 4 -1.25 -15.34 -7.52
C TYR A 4 -2.77 -15.43 -7.66
N PHE A 5 -3.50 -14.51 -7.05
CA PHE A 5 -4.95 -14.53 -6.97
C PHE A 5 -5.63 -13.51 -7.89
N ASN A 6 -4.87 -12.62 -8.54
CA ASN A 6 -5.44 -11.67 -9.48
C ASN A 6 -5.73 -12.37 -10.82
N PRO A 7 -6.93 -12.19 -11.42
CA PRO A 7 -7.20 -12.69 -12.76
C PRO A 7 -6.27 -12.13 -13.83
N THR A 8 -5.81 -10.89 -13.65
CA THR A 8 -4.76 -10.28 -14.47
C THR A 8 -3.40 -10.73 -13.91
N PRO A 9 -2.61 -11.51 -14.67
CA PRO A 9 -1.28 -11.91 -14.24
C PRO A 9 -0.38 -10.68 -14.12
N CYS A 10 0.51 -10.70 -13.13
CA CYS A 10 1.57 -9.70 -13.04
C CYS A 10 2.56 -9.89 -14.19
N LYS A 11 2.92 -8.79 -14.86
CA LYS A 11 3.89 -8.83 -15.97
C LYS A 11 5.32 -9.09 -15.50
N ASP A 12 5.64 -8.65 -14.29
CA ASP A 12 6.97 -8.80 -13.67
C ASP A 12 6.92 -9.83 -12.53
N PRO A 13 8.04 -10.55 -12.27
CA PRO A 13 8.15 -11.41 -11.10
C PRO A 13 7.87 -10.65 -9.79
N PRO A 14 6.98 -11.16 -8.92
CA PRO A 14 6.68 -10.48 -7.67
C PRO A 14 7.75 -10.71 -6.60
N ASP A 15 8.09 -9.64 -5.89
CA ASP A 15 8.87 -9.73 -4.67
C ASP A 15 8.04 -10.32 -3.51
N LYS A 16 8.70 -11.00 -2.58
CA LYS A 16 8.07 -11.48 -1.32
C LYS A 16 8.00 -10.35 -0.27
N LEU A 17 7.48 -9.19 -0.68
CA LEU A 17 7.44 -7.98 0.12
C LEU A 17 6.01 -7.42 0.20
N PHE A 18 5.72 -6.76 1.31
CA PHE A 18 4.65 -5.77 1.39
C PHE A 18 5.12 -4.44 0.82
N THR A 19 4.42 -3.98 -0.20
CA THR A 19 4.50 -2.63 -0.74
C THR A 19 3.19 -1.89 -0.45
N VAL A 20 3.20 -0.57 -0.63
CA VAL A 20 2.00 0.25 -0.49
C VAL A 20 1.00 -0.14 -1.58
N HIS A 21 -0.27 -0.26 -1.19
CA HIS A 21 -1.39 -0.33 -2.13
C HIS A 21 -2.09 1.04 -2.24
N GLY A 22 -2.35 1.70 -1.10
CA GLY A 22 -2.70 3.11 -1.04
C GLY A 22 -2.91 3.66 0.36
N LEU A 23 -3.07 4.99 0.43
CA LEU A 23 -3.40 5.76 1.63
C LEU A 23 -4.78 6.39 1.44
N TRP A 24 -5.77 5.92 2.20
CA TRP A 24 -7.17 6.23 1.90
C TRP A 24 -7.81 7.02 3.05
N PRO A 25 -8.10 8.33 2.85
CA PRO A 25 -9.02 9.05 3.73
C PRO A 25 -10.32 8.26 3.89
N SER A 26 -10.74 8.06 5.13
CA SER A 26 -11.81 7.11 5.46
C SER A 26 -12.73 7.70 6.53
N ASN A 27 -14.04 7.64 6.29
CA ASN A 27 -15.04 7.93 7.31
C ASN A 27 -15.12 6.78 8.32
N LEU A 28 -15.40 7.11 9.58
CA LEU A 28 -15.64 6.11 10.63
C LEU A 28 -16.92 5.32 10.34
N ASN A 29 -17.95 6.01 9.87
CA ASN A 29 -19.26 5.47 9.53
C ASN A 29 -19.62 5.83 8.08
N GLY A 30 -20.33 4.93 7.41
CA GLY A 30 -20.77 5.12 6.03
C GLY A 30 -19.66 4.96 4.98
N PRO A 31 -19.95 5.29 3.72
CA PRO A 31 -18.99 5.18 2.62
C PRO A 31 -17.74 6.05 2.85
N HIS A 32 -16.58 5.54 2.43
CA HIS A 32 -15.36 6.34 2.40
C HIS A 32 -15.43 7.37 1.26
N PRO A 33 -14.86 8.58 1.45
CA PRO A 33 -14.85 9.58 0.40
C PRO A 33 -13.98 9.13 -0.77
N GLU A 34 -14.47 9.32 -2.00
CA GLU A 34 -13.75 9.01 -3.22
C GLU A 34 -13.96 10.11 -4.27
N ASN A 35 -13.00 10.30 -5.18
CA ASN A 35 -13.09 11.21 -6.34
C ASN A 35 -13.41 12.68 -5.98
N CYS A 36 -12.81 13.21 -4.92
CA CYS A 36 -13.06 14.57 -4.43
C CYS A 36 -12.50 15.69 -5.34
N THR A 37 -11.71 15.34 -6.36
CA THR A 37 -11.26 16.25 -7.42
C THR A 37 -11.02 15.49 -8.72
N ASN A 38 -10.98 16.22 -9.83
CA ASN A 38 -10.54 15.71 -11.13
C ASN A 38 -9.07 16.06 -11.45
N ALA A 39 -8.37 16.76 -10.54
CA ALA A 39 -6.97 17.09 -10.72
C ALA A 39 -6.11 15.82 -10.78
N THR A 40 -5.39 15.65 -11.89
CA THR A 40 -4.48 14.52 -12.10
C THR A 40 -3.12 14.76 -11.43
N VAL A 41 -2.38 13.68 -11.20
CA VAL A 41 -0.99 13.76 -10.77
C VAL A 41 -0.15 14.49 -11.80
N ASN A 42 0.62 15.49 -11.37
CA ASN A 42 1.64 16.12 -12.19
C ASN A 42 2.95 15.34 -12.01
N SER A 43 3.24 14.45 -12.97
CA SER A 43 4.42 13.59 -12.93
C SER A 43 5.75 14.36 -12.87
N GLN A 44 5.80 15.58 -13.40
CA GLN A 44 6.98 16.44 -13.36
C GLN A 44 7.30 16.92 -11.94
N ARG A 45 6.27 17.18 -11.12
CA ARG A 45 6.43 17.64 -9.73
C ARG A 45 6.96 16.56 -8.78
N ILE A 46 6.78 15.29 -9.14
CA ILE A 46 7.21 14.15 -8.33
C ILE A 46 8.48 13.48 -8.85
N THR A 47 9.14 14.04 -9.87
CA THR A 47 10.29 13.44 -10.56
C THR A 47 11.38 12.99 -9.58
N ASN A 48 11.70 13.80 -8.59
CA ASN A 48 12.70 13.52 -7.56
C ASN A 48 12.35 12.36 -6.61
N ILE A 49 11.06 12.02 -6.46
CA ILE A 49 10.60 10.93 -5.60
C ILE A 49 10.13 9.70 -6.37
N GLN A 50 10.09 9.74 -7.71
CA GLN A 50 9.60 8.61 -8.52
C GLN A 50 10.40 7.33 -8.27
N ALA A 51 11.73 7.41 -8.13
CA ALA A 51 12.56 6.24 -7.85
C ALA A 51 12.17 5.57 -6.51
N GLN A 52 11.91 6.38 -5.48
CA GLN A 52 11.43 5.87 -4.19
C GLN A 52 10.03 5.26 -4.32
N LEU A 53 9.12 5.91 -5.03
CA LEU A 53 7.76 5.39 -5.25
C LEU A 53 7.75 4.09 -6.04
N LYS A 54 8.66 3.89 -7.00
CA LYS A 54 8.77 2.62 -7.74
C LYS A 54 9.12 1.44 -6.83
N ILE A 55 9.84 1.69 -5.73
CA ILE A 55 10.21 0.67 -4.73
C ILE A 55 9.08 0.51 -3.70
N ILE A 56 8.55 1.62 -3.18
CA ILE A 56 7.63 1.62 -2.04
C ILE A 56 6.19 1.34 -2.48
N TRP A 57 5.79 1.86 -3.63
CA TRP A 57 4.42 1.85 -4.14
C TRP A 57 4.37 1.46 -5.64
N PRO A 58 4.96 0.32 -6.06
CA PRO A 58 4.90 -0.11 -7.44
C PRO A 58 3.47 -0.41 -7.90
N ASN A 59 3.23 -0.27 -9.21
CA ASN A 59 2.15 -0.99 -9.85
C ASN A 59 2.60 -2.44 -10.00
N VAL A 60 2.15 -3.31 -9.10
CA VAL A 60 2.57 -4.71 -9.08
C VAL A 60 2.04 -5.52 -10.26
N LEU A 61 0.97 -5.08 -10.91
CA LEU A 61 0.40 -5.78 -12.08
C LEU A 61 1.16 -5.41 -13.36
N ASP A 62 1.66 -4.18 -13.45
CA ASP A 62 2.36 -3.65 -14.63
C ASP A 62 3.36 -2.56 -14.25
N ARG A 63 4.65 -2.92 -14.09
CA ARG A 63 5.69 -1.96 -13.71
C ARG A 63 6.05 -0.98 -14.83
N THR A 64 5.54 -1.15 -16.06
CA THR A 64 5.73 -0.11 -17.09
C THR A 64 4.78 1.08 -16.90
N ASN A 65 3.73 0.93 -16.06
CA ASN A 65 2.71 1.96 -15.86
C ASN A 65 2.52 2.33 -14.37
N HIS A 66 3.58 2.81 -13.74
CA HIS A 66 3.54 3.33 -12.38
C HIS A 66 2.71 4.62 -12.25
N VAL A 67 2.98 5.60 -13.12
CA VAL A 67 2.33 6.92 -13.05
C VAL A 67 0.82 6.82 -13.25
N GLY A 68 0.35 5.97 -14.18
CA GLY A 68 -1.08 5.76 -14.37
C GLY A 68 -1.75 5.12 -13.15
N PHE A 69 -1.06 4.22 -12.46
CA PHE A 69 -1.56 3.65 -11.20
C PHE A 69 -1.60 4.71 -10.07
N TRP A 70 -0.53 5.48 -9.89
CA TRP A 70 -0.47 6.56 -8.90
C TRP A 70 -1.53 7.63 -9.15
N ASN A 71 -1.77 7.98 -10.42
CA ASN A 71 -2.82 8.91 -10.80
C ASN A 71 -4.21 8.43 -10.37
N LYS A 72 -4.51 7.14 -10.57
CA LYS A 72 -5.76 6.54 -10.08
C LYS A 72 -5.86 6.58 -8.56
N GLN A 73 -4.78 6.32 -7.84
CA GLN A 73 -4.76 6.38 -6.37
C GLN A 73 -4.97 7.80 -5.84
N TRP A 74 -4.34 8.80 -6.48
CA TRP A 74 -4.54 10.21 -6.14
C TRP A 74 -5.98 10.66 -6.39
N ILE A 75 -6.49 10.50 -7.62
CA ILE A 75 -7.85 10.94 -7.99
C ILE A 75 -8.89 10.25 -7.13
N LYS A 76 -8.75 8.93 -6.94
CA LYS A 76 -9.76 8.17 -6.22
C LYS A 76 -9.71 8.43 -4.71
N HIS A 77 -8.52 8.58 -4.12
CA HIS A 77 -8.36 8.59 -2.67
C HIS A 77 -7.62 9.82 -2.14
N GLY A 78 -6.41 10.08 -2.64
CA GLY A 78 -5.56 11.16 -2.12
C GLY A 78 -6.22 12.54 -2.16
N SER A 79 -7.02 12.81 -3.19
CA SER A 79 -7.77 14.07 -3.36
C SER A 79 -8.73 14.39 -2.22
N CYS A 80 -9.18 13.37 -1.49
CA CYS A 80 -10.13 13.51 -0.40
C CYS A 80 -9.47 13.81 0.96
N GLY A 81 -8.14 13.96 0.98
CA GLY A 81 -7.37 14.12 2.21
C GLY A 81 -7.17 15.57 2.67
N ASN A 82 -7.72 16.57 1.99
CA ASN A 82 -7.57 17.98 2.37
C ASN A 82 -8.30 18.30 3.70
N PRO A 83 -7.75 19.14 4.61
CA PRO A 83 -6.46 19.83 4.54
C PRO A 83 -5.18 19.04 4.92
N PRO A 84 -5.20 17.88 5.61
CA PRO A 84 -3.97 17.13 5.91
C PRO A 84 -3.12 16.76 4.69
N ILE A 85 -3.75 16.48 3.55
CA ILE A 85 -3.13 16.22 2.26
C ILE A 85 -3.51 17.36 1.31
N MET A 86 -2.53 18.21 1.01
CA MET A 86 -2.75 19.49 0.30
C MET A 86 -2.73 19.35 -1.22
N ASN A 87 -1.95 18.41 -1.75
CA ASN A 87 -1.79 18.17 -3.18
C ASN A 87 -1.21 16.76 -3.43
N ASP A 88 -1.11 16.39 -4.70
CA ASP A 88 -0.58 15.11 -5.17
C ASP A 88 0.85 14.86 -4.68
N THR A 89 1.71 15.88 -4.72
CA THR A 89 3.11 15.76 -4.28
C THR A 89 3.18 15.50 -2.77
N HIS A 90 2.41 16.25 -1.98
CA HIS A 90 2.33 16.04 -0.53
C HIS A 90 1.80 14.64 -0.21
N TYR A 91 0.78 14.16 -0.93
CA TYR A 91 0.23 12.81 -0.75
C TYR A 91 1.30 11.71 -0.87
N PHE A 92 2.09 11.74 -1.93
CA PHE A 92 3.15 10.75 -2.13
C PHE A 92 4.29 10.89 -1.10
N GLN A 93 4.66 12.12 -0.76
CA GLN A 93 5.66 12.38 0.28
C GLN A 93 5.21 11.88 1.66
N THR A 94 3.93 12.06 2.02
CA THR A 94 3.36 11.53 3.26
C THR A 94 3.49 10.01 3.30
N VAL A 95 3.17 9.32 2.21
CA VAL A 95 3.30 7.86 2.13
C VAL A 95 4.76 7.41 2.28
N ILE A 96 5.69 8.08 1.61
CA ILE A 96 7.13 7.79 1.76
C ILE A 96 7.57 8.00 3.20
N ASN A 97 7.15 9.09 3.84
CA ASN A 97 7.47 9.41 5.22
C ASN A 97 6.91 8.34 6.19
N MET A 98 5.67 7.90 5.99
CA MET A 98 5.07 6.80 6.77
C MET A 98 5.87 5.51 6.62
N TYR A 99 6.21 5.14 5.38
CA TYR A 99 6.92 3.89 5.09
C TYR A 99 8.36 3.89 5.63
N ILE A 100 9.13 4.95 5.37
CA ILE A 100 10.57 5.02 5.69
C ILE A 100 10.82 5.63 7.07
N THR A 101 10.32 6.84 7.33
CA THR A 101 10.68 7.62 8.52
C THR A 101 9.95 7.07 9.74
N GLN A 102 8.65 6.83 9.62
CA GLN A 102 7.82 6.27 10.70
C GLN A 102 7.91 4.74 10.79
N LYS A 103 8.76 4.11 9.97
CA LYS A 103 9.07 2.67 10.00
C LYS A 103 7.84 1.76 9.85
N GLN A 104 6.85 2.18 9.05
CA GLN A 104 5.62 1.41 8.81
C GLN A 104 5.74 0.38 7.67
N ASN A 105 6.95 0.07 7.19
CA ASN A 105 7.19 -1.05 6.28
C ASN A 105 6.83 -2.38 6.97
N VAL A 106 5.68 -2.97 6.59
CA VAL A 106 5.15 -4.22 7.15
C VAL A 106 6.13 -5.38 7.00
N SER A 107 6.85 -5.49 5.89
CA SER A 107 7.87 -6.55 5.72
C SER A 107 8.96 -6.44 6.78
N GLY A 108 9.45 -5.22 7.03
CA GLY A 108 10.46 -4.96 8.05
C GLY A 108 9.94 -5.19 9.47
N ILE A 109 8.69 -4.85 9.73
CA ILE A 109 8.02 -5.10 11.02
C ILE A 109 7.92 -6.61 11.29
N LEU A 110 7.47 -7.39 10.31
CA LEU A 110 7.32 -8.84 10.46
C LEU A 110 8.68 -9.54 10.58
N SER A 111 9.67 -9.12 9.79
CA SER A 111 11.03 -9.69 9.87
C SER A 111 11.67 -9.46 11.25
N LYS A 112 11.50 -8.27 11.85
CA LYS A 112 11.95 -8.00 13.24
C LYS A 112 11.30 -8.93 14.28
N ALA A 113 10.10 -9.42 14.00
CA ALA A 113 9.39 -10.40 14.82
C ALA A 113 9.71 -11.86 14.41
N LYS A 114 10.69 -12.08 13.54
CA LYS A 114 11.08 -13.39 12.98
C LYS A 114 9.95 -14.07 12.18
N ILE A 115 9.08 -13.26 11.58
CA ILE A 115 7.96 -13.72 10.73
C ILE A 115 8.35 -13.52 9.26
N GLU A 116 8.93 -14.56 8.66
CA GLU A 116 9.40 -14.52 7.27
C GLU A 116 8.37 -15.07 6.26
N PRO A 117 8.35 -14.59 5.00
CA PRO A 117 7.37 -14.96 3.97
C PRO A 117 7.69 -16.32 3.30
N VAL A 118 7.76 -17.39 4.10
CA VAL A 118 8.13 -18.75 3.66
C VAL A 118 6.95 -19.62 3.19
N GLY A 119 5.71 -19.11 3.23
CA GLY A 119 4.52 -19.81 2.70
C GLY A 119 3.88 -20.86 3.61
N GLY A 120 4.24 -20.91 4.90
CA GLY A 120 3.62 -21.79 5.90
C GLY A 120 2.37 -21.20 6.57
N LYS A 121 1.62 -22.07 7.28
CA LYS A 121 0.52 -21.64 8.15
C LYS A 121 1.08 -20.83 9.32
N ARG A 122 0.37 -19.77 9.72
CA ARG A 122 0.73 -18.94 10.88
C ARG A 122 -0.53 -18.55 11.64
N PRO A 123 -0.51 -18.56 12.98
CA PRO A 123 -1.58 -17.97 13.78
C PRO A 123 -1.72 -16.48 13.45
N LEU A 124 -2.96 -16.02 13.26
CA LEU A 124 -3.24 -14.61 12.98
C LEU A 124 -2.76 -13.71 14.14
N VAL A 125 -2.88 -14.21 15.37
CA VAL A 125 -2.48 -13.49 16.60
C VAL A 125 -0.99 -13.14 16.61
N ASP A 126 -0.12 -13.97 16.02
CA ASP A 126 1.32 -13.69 15.98
C ASP A 126 1.63 -12.52 15.04
N ILE A 127 0.95 -12.49 13.88
CA ILE A 127 1.06 -11.41 12.90
C ILE A 127 0.47 -10.12 13.49
N GLU A 128 -0.69 -10.20 14.14
CA GLU A 128 -1.32 -9.07 14.82
C GLU A 128 -0.41 -8.49 15.90
N ASN A 129 0.13 -9.33 16.78
CA ASN A 129 1.02 -8.90 17.85
C ASN A 129 2.30 -8.25 17.33
N ALA A 130 2.90 -8.79 16.26
CA ALA A 130 4.08 -8.21 15.62
C ALA A 130 3.80 -6.79 15.10
N ILE A 131 2.66 -6.60 14.42
CA ILE A 131 2.27 -5.30 13.89
C ILE A 131 1.94 -4.32 15.01
N ARG A 132 1.10 -4.71 15.97
CA ARG A 132 0.67 -3.86 17.10
C ARG A 132 1.83 -3.24 17.88
N LYS A 133 2.90 -4.03 18.11
CA LYS A 133 4.13 -3.55 18.77
C LYS A 133 4.80 -2.38 18.04
N SER A 134 4.61 -2.26 16.73
CA SER A 134 5.22 -1.22 15.90
C SER A 134 4.33 0.00 15.67
N ILE A 135 3.04 -0.07 16.01
CA ILE A 135 2.05 0.99 15.72
C ILE A 135 1.27 1.43 16.97
N ASN A 136 1.97 1.64 18.09
CA ASN A 136 1.40 2.14 19.35
C ASN A 136 0.18 1.30 19.81
N ASN A 137 0.30 -0.02 19.70
CA ASN A 137 -0.71 -1.00 20.10
C ASN A 137 -2.08 -0.87 19.38
N LYS A 138 -2.14 -0.14 18.27
CA LYS A 138 -3.36 -0.03 17.44
C LYS A 138 -3.61 -1.32 16.67
N LYS A 139 -4.88 -1.71 16.56
CA LYS A 139 -5.26 -2.96 15.88
C LYS A 139 -5.22 -2.80 14.35
N PRO A 140 -4.46 -3.61 13.62
CA PRO A 140 -4.46 -3.59 12.16
C PRO A 140 -5.72 -4.28 11.58
N LYS A 141 -6.04 -3.94 10.33
CA LYS A 141 -7.04 -4.65 9.52
C LYS A 141 -6.34 -5.59 8.56
N PHE A 142 -6.79 -6.85 8.51
CA PHE A 142 -6.24 -7.87 7.62
C PHE A 142 -7.15 -8.14 6.42
N LYS A 143 -6.52 -8.47 5.29
CA LYS A 143 -7.20 -8.99 4.09
C LYS A 143 -6.52 -10.28 3.67
N CYS A 144 -7.28 -11.37 3.61
CA CYS A 144 -6.82 -12.67 3.15
C CYS A 144 -7.58 -13.10 1.90
N GLN A 145 -7.01 -14.02 1.14
CA GLN A 145 -7.66 -14.66 -0.01
C GLN A 145 -7.59 -16.17 0.18
N MET A 146 -8.71 -16.84 -0.06
CA MET A 146 -8.76 -18.30 -0.01
C MET A 146 -8.36 -18.85 -1.37
N LYS A 147 -7.44 -19.81 -1.37
CA LYS A 147 -7.22 -20.67 -2.53
C LYS A 147 -8.38 -21.64 -2.60
N ASN A 148 -9.37 -21.34 -3.44
CA ASN A 148 -10.34 -22.35 -3.84
C ASN A 148 -9.54 -23.49 -4.45
N LYS A 149 -9.60 -24.68 -3.85
CA LYS A 149 -9.14 -25.88 -4.53
C LYS A 149 -10.01 -26.02 -5.77
N VAL A 150 -9.43 -25.83 -6.95
CA VAL A 150 -9.99 -26.47 -8.14
C VAL A 150 -9.77 -27.95 -7.86
N THR A 151 -10.84 -28.64 -7.44
CA THR A 151 -10.93 -30.09 -7.50
C THR A 151 -10.93 -30.53 -8.94
#